data_AF-A0A934YML7-F1
#
_entry.id   AF-A0A934YML7-F1
#
_cell.length_a   1.000
_cell.length_b   1.000
_cell.length_c   1.000
_cell.angle_alpha   90.00
_cell.angle_beta   90.00
_cell.angle_gamma   90.00
#
_symmetry.space_group_name_H-M   'P 1'
#
loop_
_entity.id
_entity.type
_entity.pdbx_description
1 polymer ?
#
loop_
_entity_poly.entity_id
_entity_poly.type
_entity_poly.pdbx_seq_one_letter_code
_entity_poly.pdbx_strand_id
1 'polypeptide(L)'
;MAVDTMRKTSSLTVTRARWATRTLAGGALVALFAGASLTGCAVSETDVKRWEGTERGPHKLVAVMSHQKYRSDLRVEAALTLVRMRPRGGKKVGYTMLLDKYKDEEGVQREGALKALSEEQRRLIVNGMAPILIKEMAAPPPPRTPEGRLPEDFSIPYKDAAFAMLSNEPTSLVSDEATRKELTEALIKWVQLGFEDRLENSSQQFSVEQMMRYLGPSSVRVLPSLITEKANRLDRIAGLVNELGEPETKLKASQALVDLAKTLVSPTWTTTQTQVVQDFNKKNNVNANASQLQQQVEKMLDRRLTEEVFVAMKKVGGRPAIDFLLDFANDGKQKEDRRKLALAALEGRMDKTNAKDLERVFAVAKGDDTPDAVRDQGFRRLGEFPKEQIVPLLNTLFGAKVEPKKWKVRWVAASMVLKTLNAKQVGADFMAKMPTSEKSKMGMTEPLDYGQTILKLDGDGKAVIREFLGSKVIGPKLVALGSFYEGKKADVPTIKSFENDTTKLPQCEPSDECDWKCDVPKASNPKENEPKELKTVGELVKFCIIPSMEK
;
A
#
# COMPACT_ATOMS: atom_id res chain seq x y z
N MET A 1 -22.81 -41.44 10.37
CA MET A 1 -22.14 -42.02 11.55
C MET A 1 -21.95 -40.86 12.52
N ALA A 2 -22.87 -40.48 13.40
CA ALA A 2 -23.58 -41.21 14.47
C ALA A 2 -22.64 -41.86 15.49
N VAL A 3 -23.03 -41.78 16.77
CA VAL A 3 -22.36 -42.19 18.03
C VAL A 3 -21.57 -41.00 18.63
N ASP A 4 -22.04 -40.22 19.60
CA ASP A 4 -22.92 -40.42 20.76
C ASP A 4 -22.32 -41.34 21.84
N THR A 5 -21.84 -40.75 22.94
CA THR A 5 -21.78 -41.44 24.23
C THR A 5 -21.77 -40.44 25.40
N MET A 6 -22.83 -40.55 26.21
CA MET A 6 -23.00 -40.05 27.58
C MET A 6 -21.86 -40.54 28.52
N ARG A 7 -21.64 -40.11 29.77
CA ARG A 7 -22.54 -39.75 30.88
C ARG A 7 -21.71 -39.40 32.16
N LYS A 8 -22.41 -38.80 33.15
CA LYS A 8 -22.19 -38.73 34.62
C LYS A 8 -21.46 -37.47 35.15
N THR A 9 -22.18 -36.47 35.69
CA THR A 9 -22.82 -36.34 37.02
C THR A 9 -21.87 -36.26 38.22
N SER A 10 -21.83 -35.10 38.86
CA SER A 10 -21.85 -34.98 40.32
C SER A 10 -22.39 -33.62 40.75
N SER A 11 -23.41 -33.68 41.61
CA SER A 11 -24.12 -32.60 42.28
C SER A 11 -23.37 -32.14 43.52
N LEU A 12 -23.31 -30.83 43.77
CA LEU A 12 -23.10 -30.30 45.12
C LEU A 12 -24.15 -29.24 45.46
N THR A 13 -24.89 -29.60 46.49
CA THR A 13 -26.00 -28.94 47.17
C THR A 13 -25.49 -27.74 47.97
N VAL A 14 -26.17 -26.59 47.93
CA VAL A 14 -26.02 -25.53 48.94
C VAL A 14 -27.36 -25.26 49.60
N THR A 15 -27.29 -25.31 50.93
CA THR A 15 -28.36 -25.40 51.92
C THR A 15 -29.06 -24.07 52.16
N ARG A 16 -30.40 -24.10 52.24
CA ARG A 16 -31.25 -23.02 52.76
C ARG A 16 -31.23 -23.03 54.30
N ALA A 17 -31.02 -21.88 54.92
CA ALA A 17 -31.32 -21.65 56.32
C ALA A 17 -32.61 -20.80 56.45
N ARG A 18 -33.62 -21.38 57.10
CA ARG A 18 -34.80 -20.69 57.63
C ARG A 18 -34.45 -20.13 59.00
N TRP A 19 -34.87 -18.91 59.31
CA TRP A 19 -35.09 -18.45 60.68
C TRP A 19 -36.52 -17.92 60.82
N ALA A 20 -37.09 -18.23 61.99
CA ALA A 20 -38.50 -18.22 62.28
C ALA A 20 -39.01 -16.91 62.88
N THR A 21 -40.32 -16.79 62.77
CA THR A 21 -41.31 -15.84 63.30
C THR A 21 -41.19 -15.51 64.79
N ARG A 22 -41.50 -14.25 65.15
CA ARG A 22 -42.24 -13.89 66.37
C ARG A 22 -43.17 -12.67 66.12
N THR A 23 -44.45 -12.94 66.32
CA THR A 23 -45.64 -12.14 66.71
C THR A 23 -45.38 -11.09 67.81
N LEU A 24 -46.15 -10.02 68.08
CA LEU A 24 -47.61 -9.77 68.06
C LEU A 24 -47.94 -8.26 68.30
N ALA A 25 -49.09 -7.82 67.79
CA ALA A 25 -50.11 -6.88 68.33
C ALA A 25 -49.85 -5.36 68.56
N GLY A 26 -50.72 -4.56 67.93
CA GLY A 26 -51.69 -3.73 68.68
C GLY A 26 -51.67 -2.21 68.43
N GLY A 27 -52.82 -1.67 67.98
CA GLY A 27 -53.24 -0.29 68.30
C GLY A 27 -53.53 0.63 67.11
N ALA A 28 -54.81 0.82 66.81
CA ALA A 28 -55.32 1.88 65.94
C ALA A 28 -55.36 3.23 66.67
N LEU A 29 -54.98 4.34 66.01
CA LEU A 29 -55.52 5.67 66.31
C LEU A 29 -55.36 6.63 65.13
N VAL A 30 -56.42 7.40 64.95
CA VAL A 30 -56.77 8.35 63.89
C VAL A 30 -56.06 9.70 64.09
N ALA A 31 -55.98 10.48 63.01
CA ALA A 31 -55.96 11.96 62.93
C ALA A 31 -54.65 12.66 62.51
N LEU A 32 -54.78 13.34 61.35
CA LEU A 32 -54.37 14.73 61.10
C LEU A 32 -52.89 15.10 61.28
N PHE A 33 -52.14 15.10 60.18
CA PHE A 33 -51.33 16.26 59.81
C PHE A 33 -51.36 16.46 58.29
N ALA A 34 -52.12 17.49 57.90
CA ALA A 34 -52.05 18.10 56.59
C ALA A 34 -50.72 18.86 56.43
N GLY A 35 -50.24 18.93 55.19
CA GLY A 35 -49.41 20.05 54.74
C GLY A 35 -47.91 19.98 55.07
N ALA A 36 -47.21 19.01 54.48
CA ALA A 36 -45.79 19.20 54.15
C ALA A 36 -45.64 19.12 52.63
N SER A 37 -45.65 20.31 52.03
CA SER A 37 -45.14 20.68 50.72
C SER A 37 -44.46 19.55 49.92
N LEU A 38 -45.18 18.99 48.95
CA LEU A 38 -44.57 18.32 47.81
C LEU A 38 -43.88 19.37 46.93
N THR A 39 -42.75 19.91 47.40
CA THR A 39 -41.74 20.41 46.45
C THR A 39 -41.17 19.17 45.80
N GLY A 40 -41.78 18.70 44.71
CA GLY A 40 -41.16 17.68 43.87
C GLY A 40 -39.77 18.21 43.50
N CYS A 41 -38.71 17.51 43.93
CA CYS A 41 -37.34 17.90 43.65
C CYS A 41 -37.19 18.12 42.14
N ALA A 42 -37.08 19.38 41.72
CA ALA A 42 -36.85 19.72 40.33
C ALA A 42 -35.56 19.03 39.89
N VAL A 43 -35.60 18.30 38.79
CA VAL A 43 -34.41 17.63 38.24
C VAL A 43 -33.36 18.70 37.98
N SER A 44 -32.21 18.56 38.64
CA SER A 44 -31.10 19.49 38.56
C SER A 44 -29.98 18.97 37.66
N GLU A 45 -29.01 19.83 37.34
CA GLU A 45 -27.77 19.43 36.66
C GLU A 45 -27.02 18.34 37.44
N THR A 46 -27.00 18.43 38.77
CA THR A 46 -26.40 17.42 39.65
C THR A 46 -27.07 16.05 39.50
N ASP A 47 -28.39 16.02 39.28
CA ASP A 47 -29.12 14.78 39.03
C ASP A 47 -28.73 14.15 37.69
N VAL A 48 -28.64 14.97 36.65
CA VAL A 48 -28.22 14.56 35.30
C VAL A 48 -26.82 13.93 35.34
N LYS A 49 -25.85 14.60 35.98
CA LYS A 49 -24.49 14.08 36.15
C LYS A 49 -24.45 12.80 36.98
N ARG A 50 -25.21 12.73 38.07
CA ARG A 50 -25.30 11.53 38.90
C ARG A 50 -25.82 10.32 38.12
N TRP A 51 -26.74 10.52 37.18
CA TRP A 51 -27.33 9.42 36.41
C TRP A 51 -26.38 8.76 35.42
N GLU A 52 -25.29 9.42 35.02
CA GLU A 52 -24.26 8.87 34.13
C GLU A 52 -23.77 7.48 34.58
N GLY A 53 -23.56 7.30 35.89
CA GLY A 53 -23.10 6.04 36.48
C GLY A 53 -24.19 5.00 36.77
N THR A 54 -25.47 5.32 36.58
CA THR A 54 -26.59 4.48 37.05
C THR A 54 -27.19 3.62 35.94
N GLU A 55 -27.66 2.40 36.28
CA GLU A 55 -28.24 1.46 35.31
C GLU A 55 -29.34 2.10 34.45
N ARG A 56 -30.36 2.70 35.08
CA ARG A 56 -31.47 3.41 34.39
C ARG A 56 -31.14 4.84 33.94
N GLY A 57 -29.90 5.28 34.14
CA GLY A 57 -29.45 6.63 33.79
C GLY A 57 -29.73 7.03 32.35
N PRO A 58 -29.36 6.22 31.34
CA PRO A 58 -29.60 6.55 29.93
C PRO A 58 -31.06 6.89 29.61
N HIS A 59 -32.02 6.10 30.10
CA HIS A 59 -33.46 6.34 29.88
C HIS A 59 -33.93 7.65 30.54
N LYS A 60 -33.45 7.96 31.75
CA LYS A 60 -33.76 9.21 32.43
C LYS A 60 -33.20 10.43 31.68
N LEU A 61 -31.97 10.31 31.15
CA LEU A 61 -31.33 11.37 30.36
C LEU A 61 -32.08 11.62 29.05
N VAL A 62 -32.48 10.56 28.34
CA VAL A 62 -33.35 10.69 27.15
C VAL A 62 -34.67 11.37 27.50
N ALA A 63 -35.32 11.00 28.61
CA ALA A 63 -36.56 11.62 29.03
C ALA A 63 -36.40 13.13 29.35
N VAL A 64 -35.30 13.51 30.01
CA VAL A 64 -34.97 14.93 30.25
C VAL A 64 -34.75 15.66 28.94
N MET A 65 -33.95 15.10 28.04
CA MET A 65 -33.63 15.70 26.75
C MET A 65 -34.87 15.86 25.85
N SER A 66 -35.80 14.90 25.86
CA SER A 66 -36.94 14.88 24.95
C SER A 66 -38.15 15.70 25.43
N HIS A 67 -38.34 15.86 26.74
CA HIS A 67 -39.55 16.50 27.27
C HIS A 67 -39.42 18.02 27.40
N GLN A 68 -40.38 18.77 26.85
CA GLN A 68 -40.40 20.24 26.84
C GLN A 68 -40.51 20.92 28.22
N LYS A 69 -40.81 20.18 29.28
CA LYS A 69 -40.95 20.74 30.64
C LYS A 69 -39.61 21.13 31.25
N TYR A 70 -38.51 20.59 30.70
CA TYR A 70 -37.17 20.89 31.14
C TYR A 70 -36.60 22.06 30.35
N ARG A 71 -35.85 22.92 31.03
CA ARG A 71 -35.17 24.06 30.41
C ARG A 71 -34.12 23.59 29.40
N SER A 72 -33.86 24.41 28.38
CA SER A 72 -32.96 24.06 27.27
C SER A 72 -31.53 23.74 27.71
N ASP A 73 -31.00 24.45 28.71
CA ASP A 73 -29.69 24.19 29.34
C ASP A 73 -29.60 22.77 29.90
N LEU A 74 -30.63 22.34 30.65
CA LEU A 74 -30.68 21.01 31.25
C LEU A 74 -30.82 19.90 30.19
N ARG A 75 -31.52 20.19 29.09
CA ARG A 75 -31.68 19.27 27.96
C ARG A 75 -30.37 19.08 27.20
N VAL A 76 -29.61 20.16 26.99
CA VAL A 76 -28.26 20.12 26.39
C VAL A 76 -27.31 19.31 27.28
N GLU A 77 -27.31 19.55 28.59
CA GLU A 77 -26.46 18.82 29.52
C GLU A 77 -26.83 17.33 29.63
N ALA A 78 -28.12 16.99 29.53
CA ALA A 78 -28.56 15.60 29.44
C ALA A 78 -28.02 14.91 28.17
N ALA A 79 -28.05 15.61 27.04
CA ALA A 79 -27.49 15.11 25.77
C ALA A 79 -25.97 14.91 25.84
N LEU A 80 -25.23 15.88 26.41
CA LEU A 80 -23.79 15.77 26.62
C LEU A 80 -23.42 14.67 27.62
N THR A 81 -24.25 14.45 28.65
CA THR A 81 -24.06 13.35 29.59
C THR A 81 -24.18 12.01 28.88
N LEU A 82 -25.14 11.84 27.96
CA LEU A 82 -25.25 10.64 27.12
C LEU A 82 -23.99 10.38 26.28
N VAL A 83 -23.33 11.44 25.79
CA VAL A 83 -22.05 11.35 25.06
C VAL A 83 -20.91 10.90 25.97
N ARG A 84 -20.84 11.41 27.21
CA ARG A 84 -19.74 11.12 28.17
C ARG A 84 -19.81 9.71 28.76
N MET A 85 -20.97 9.06 28.72
CA MET A 85 -21.18 7.75 29.34
C MET A 85 -20.15 6.71 28.87
N ARG A 86 -19.47 6.09 29.84
CA ARG A 86 -18.58 4.96 29.55
C ARG A 86 -19.34 3.77 28.95
N PRO A 87 -18.69 2.97 28.07
CA PRO A 87 -19.26 1.75 27.55
C PRO A 87 -19.65 0.77 28.68
N ARG A 88 -20.80 0.11 28.54
CA ARG A 88 -21.30 -0.92 29.46
C ARG A 88 -21.28 -2.27 28.76
N GLY A 89 -20.50 -3.22 29.26
CA GLY A 89 -20.31 -4.52 28.59
C GLY A 89 -19.81 -4.38 27.15
N GLY A 90 -18.96 -3.39 26.89
CA GLY A 90 -18.44 -3.08 25.55
C GLY A 90 -19.39 -2.26 24.64
N LYS A 91 -20.61 -1.92 25.09
CA LYS A 91 -21.58 -1.15 24.31
C LYS A 91 -21.67 0.31 24.78
N LYS A 92 -21.59 1.27 23.86
CA LYS A 92 -21.77 2.71 24.13
C LYS A 92 -23.26 3.06 24.30
N VAL A 93 -23.89 2.63 25.40
CA VAL A 93 -25.35 2.71 25.59
C VAL A 93 -25.91 4.14 25.48
N GLY A 94 -25.26 5.12 26.13
CA GLY A 94 -25.72 6.53 26.06
C GLY A 94 -25.67 7.08 24.64
N TYR A 95 -24.57 6.82 23.95
CA TYR A 95 -24.37 7.17 22.54
C TYR A 95 -25.42 6.56 21.62
N THR A 96 -25.65 5.25 21.71
CA THR A 96 -26.65 4.54 20.90
C THR A 96 -28.04 5.13 21.12
N MET A 97 -28.44 5.42 22.36
CA MET A 97 -29.76 6.00 22.62
C MET A 97 -29.90 7.44 22.13
N LEU A 98 -28.80 8.19 22.06
CA LEU A 98 -28.81 9.57 21.55
C LEU A 98 -29.01 9.62 20.03
N LEU A 99 -28.35 8.74 19.28
CA LEU A 99 -28.15 8.87 17.83
C LEU A 99 -28.76 7.74 16.99
N ASP A 100 -28.78 6.52 17.53
CA ASP A 100 -29.17 5.30 16.82
C ASP A 100 -30.50 4.74 17.32
N LYS A 101 -31.03 3.74 16.61
CA LYS A 101 -32.20 3.01 17.09
C LYS A 101 -31.84 2.16 18.31
N TYR A 102 -32.71 2.13 19.31
CA TYR A 102 -32.50 1.35 20.53
C TYR A 102 -33.81 0.71 21.00
N LYS A 103 -33.69 -0.38 21.77
CA LYS A 103 -34.84 -0.96 22.47
C LYS A 103 -35.00 -0.30 23.83
N ASP A 104 -36.20 0.18 24.13
CA ASP A 104 -36.52 0.72 25.46
C ASP A 104 -36.72 -0.39 26.51
N GLU A 105 -37.08 -0.01 27.74
CA GLU A 105 -37.31 -0.95 28.86
C GLU A 105 -38.43 -1.96 28.57
N GLU A 106 -39.33 -1.65 27.63
CA GLU A 106 -40.46 -2.48 27.20
C GLU A 106 -40.10 -3.35 25.98
N GLY A 107 -38.86 -3.24 25.48
CA GLY A 107 -38.38 -3.96 24.30
C GLY A 107 -38.82 -3.34 22.96
N VAL A 108 -39.47 -2.18 23.00
CA VAL A 108 -39.96 -1.46 21.81
C VAL A 108 -38.79 -0.74 21.14
N GLN A 109 -38.71 -0.87 19.82
CA GLN A 109 -37.71 -0.13 19.03
C GLN A 109 -38.08 1.36 18.96
N ARG A 110 -37.17 2.20 19.43
CA ARG A 110 -37.24 3.66 19.39
C ARG A 110 -36.18 4.21 18.45
N GLU A 111 -36.50 5.32 17.80
CA GLU A 111 -35.49 6.13 17.11
C GLU A 111 -34.52 6.78 18.10
N GLY A 112 -33.32 7.11 17.64
CA GLY A 112 -32.35 7.87 18.42
C GLY A 112 -32.96 9.16 18.91
N ALA A 113 -32.67 9.53 20.15
CA ALA A 113 -33.41 10.58 20.84
C ALA A 113 -33.31 11.95 20.14
N LEU A 114 -32.21 12.26 19.43
CA LEU A 114 -32.13 13.46 18.59
C LEU A 114 -32.99 13.36 17.31
N LYS A 115 -33.10 12.18 16.71
CA LYS A 115 -33.95 11.93 15.52
C LYS A 115 -35.43 12.06 15.83
N ALA A 116 -35.83 11.65 17.04
CA ALA A 116 -37.22 11.70 17.49
C ALA A 116 -37.73 13.12 17.79
N LEU A 117 -36.84 14.11 17.91
CA LEU A 117 -37.22 15.51 18.16
C LEU A 117 -37.72 16.19 16.88
N SER A 118 -38.59 17.19 17.07
CA SER A 118 -38.88 18.17 16.02
C SER A 118 -37.61 18.91 15.59
N GLU A 119 -37.58 19.43 14.37
CA GLU A 119 -36.42 20.11 13.82
C GLU A 119 -35.96 21.30 14.68
N GLU A 120 -36.89 22.12 15.15
CA GLU A 120 -36.59 23.28 15.99
C GLU A 120 -35.95 22.86 17.31
N GLN A 121 -36.50 21.86 17.99
CA GLN A 121 -35.97 21.37 19.26
C GLN A 121 -34.61 20.69 19.07
N ARG A 122 -34.45 19.90 18.00
CA ARG A 122 -33.18 19.29 17.64
C ARG A 122 -32.12 20.38 17.40
N ARG A 123 -32.45 21.41 16.63
CA ARG A 123 -31.57 22.55 16.36
C ARG A 123 -31.10 23.23 17.65
N LEU A 124 -32.02 23.52 18.57
CA LEU A 124 -31.68 24.14 19.86
C LEU A 124 -30.69 23.28 20.68
N ILE A 125 -30.93 21.98 20.77
CA ILE A 125 -30.06 21.07 21.53
C ILE A 125 -28.70 20.92 20.83
N VAL A 126 -28.68 20.66 19.53
CA VAL A 126 -27.44 20.47 18.75
C VAL A 126 -26.56 21.72 18.80
N ASN A 127 -27.16 22.92 18.61
CA ASN A 127 -26.42 24.18 18.70
C ASN A 127 -25.90 24.43 20.12
N GLY A 128 -26.64 24.02 21.16
CA GLY A 128 -26.18 24.10 22.54
C GLY A 128 -25.05 23.10 22.88
N MET A 129 -25.03 21.92 22.23
CA MET A 129 -23.97 20.93 22.41
C MET A 129 -22.67 21.36 21.72
N ALA A 130 -22.75 21.98 20.54
CA ALA A 130 -21.60 22.19 19.65
C ALA A 130 -20.40 22.90 20.32
N PRO A 131 -20.56 24.01 21.08
CA PRO A 131 -19.43 24.66 21.75
C PRO A 131 -18.67 23.73 22.71
N ILE A 132 -19.38 22.85 23.42
CA ILE A 132 -18.78 21.90 24.35
C ILE A 132 -18.08 20.77 23.59
N LEU A 133 -18.71 20.24 22.53
CA LEU A 133 -18.05 19.25 21.67
C LEU A 133 -16.75 19.79 21.07
N ILE A 134 -16.75 21.02 20.55
CA ILE A 134 -15.58 21.69 19.97
C ILE A 134 -14.48 21.85 21.01
N LYS A 135 -14.83 22.33 22.22
CA LYS A 135 -13.89 22.50 23.32
C LYS A 135 -13.21 21.20 23.70
N GLU A 136 -13.98 20.13 23.90
CA GLU A 136 -13.45 18.84 24.36
C GLU A 136 -12.65 18.12 23.26
N MET A 137 -13.02 18.30 21.98
CA MET A 137 -12.22 17.83 20.85
C MET A 137 -10.88 18.56 20.70
N ALA A 138 -10.73 19.77 21.23
CA ALA A 138 -9.48 20.53 21.10
C ALA A 138 -8.33 19.94 21.93
N ALA A 139 -8.61 18.99 22.85
CA ALA A 139 -7.59 18.34 23.65
C ALA A 139 -6.60 17.53 22.77
N PRO A 140 -5.28 17.60 23.03
CA PRO A 140 -4.31 16.73 22.37
C PRO A 140 -4.50 15.28 22.81
N PRO A 141 -4.13 14.29 21.97
CA PRO A 141 -4.16 12.90 22.41
C PRO A 141 -3.20 12.70 23.59
N PRO A 142 -3.54 11.81 24.54
CA PRO A 142 -2.68 11.52 25.67
C PRO A 142 -1.35 10.92 25.18
N PRO A 143 -0.21 11.30 25.79
CA PRO A 143 1.07 10.74 25.40
C PRO A 143 1.10 9.22 25.69
N ARG A 144 1.81 8.47 24.86
CA ARG A 144 2.03 7.03 25.09
C ARG A 144 2.68 6.78 26.44
N THR A 145 2.33 5.67 27.08
CA THR A 145 3.03 5.21 28.30
C THR A 145 4.47 4.81 27.96
N PRO A 146 5.37 4.68 28.95
CA PRO A 146 6.74 4.19 28.72
C PRO A 146 6.80 2.84 27.97
N GLU A 147 5.78 2.00 28.13
CA GLU A 147 5.62 0.71 27.46
C GLU A 147 5.02 0.81 26.05
N GLY A 148 4.82 2.02 25.54
CA GLY A 148 4.30 2.30 24.19
C GLY A 148 2.78 2.16 24.04
N ARG A 149 2.04 1.96 25.13
CA ARG A 149 0.57 1.82 25.11
C ARG A 149 -0.10 3.19 24.96
N LEU A 150 -1.20 3.23 24.23
CA LEU A 150 -2.06 4.40 24.11
C LEU A 150 -3.03 4.46 25.30
N PRO A 151 -2.98 5.51 26.14
CA PRO A 151 -3.98 5.71 27.18
C PRO A 151 -5.37 6.02 26.59
N GLU A 152 -6.38 6.05 27.47
CA GLU A 152 -7.73 6.47 27.10
C GLU A 152 -7.72 7.94 26.64
N ASP A 153 -8.18 8.19 25.42
CA ASP A 153 -8.33 9.55 24.87
C ASP A 153 -9.78 10.02 25.10
N PHE A 154 -9.95 10.89 26.09
CA PHE A 154 -11.26 11.41 26.49
C PHE A 154 -11.91 12.34 25.45
N SER A 155 -11.20 12.74 24.41
CA SER A 155 -11.79 13.53 23.31
C SER A 155 -12.62 12.66 22.34
N ILE A 156 -12.41 11.34 22.33
CA ILE A 156 -13.04 10.41 21.37
C ILE A 156 -14.57 10.41 21.43
N PRO A 157 -15.23 10.33 22.60
CA PRO A 157 -16.70 10.33 22.64
C PRO A 157 -17.30 11.60 22.01
N TYR A 158 -16.68 12.77 22.24
CA TYR A 158 -17.13 14.03 21.67
C TYR A 158 -16.92 14.10 20.16
N LYS A 159 -15.77 13.60 19.67
CA LYS A 159 -15.51 13.44 18.23
C LYS A 159 -16.49 12.48 17.58
N ASP A 160 -16.78 11.33 18.19
CA ASP A 160 -17.73 10.34 17.65
C ASP A 160 -19.15 10.93 17.60
N ALA A 161 -19.54 11.74 18.59
CA ALA A 161 -20.85 12.40 18.61
C ALA A 161 -20.95 13.49 17.54
N ALA A 162 -19.95 14.37 17.45
CA ALA A 162 -19.90 15.42 16.42
C ALA A 162 -19.94 14.82 15.01
N PHE A 163 -19.14 13.78 14.75
CA PHE A 163 -19.11 13.12 13.46
C PHE A 163 -20.44 12.46 13.09
N ALA A 164 -21.08 11.73 14.01
CA ALA A 164 -22.35 11.07 13.72
C ALA A 164 -23.54 12.02 13.60
N MET A 165 -23.51 13.17 14.26
CA MET A 165 -24.51 14.22 14.02
C MET A 165 -24.37 14.80 12.61
N LEU A 166 -23.14 15.01 12.14
CA LEU A 166 -22.87 15.50 10.80
C LEU A 166 -23.21 14.47 9.72
N SER A 167 -22.71 13.24 9.86
CA SER A 167 -22.81 12.14 8.88
C SER A 167 -24.11 11.34 8.97
N ASN A 168 -25.08 11.78 9.76
CA ASN A 168 -26.35 11.08 9.91
C ASN A 168 -27.15 11.03 8.60
N GLU A 169 -27.69 9.86 8.27
CA GLU A 169 -28.58 9.66 7.12
C GLU A 169 -30.03 9.32 7.56
N PRO A 170 -31.06 9.72 6.79
CA PRO A 170 -31.02 10.39 5.48
C PRO A 170 -30.84 11.92 5.54
N THR A 171 -30.96 12.52 6.73
CA THR A 171 -30.77 13.97 6.92
C THR A 171 -29.84 14.18 8.11
N SER A 172 -28.80 14.98 7.88
CA SER A 172 -27.85 15.40 8.92
C SER A 172 -28.61 16.00 10.12
N LEU A 173 -28.19 15.65 11.34
CA LEU A 173 -28.84 16.13 12.57
C LEU A 173 -28.48 17.60 12.86
N VAL A 174 -27.41 18.11 12.24
CA VAL A 174 -26.98 19.50 12.34
C VAL A 174 -27.67 20.31 11.24
N SER A 175 -28.75 21.01 11.57
CA SER A 175 -29.49 21.81 10.56
C SER A 175 -28.89 23.20 10.32
N ASP A 176 -28.19 23.75 11.31
CA ASP A 176 -27.58 25.08 11.24
C ASP A 176 -26.23 25.07 10.51
N GLU A 177 -26.07 25.96 9.52
CA GLU A 177 -24.89 25.99 8.66
C GLU A 177 -23.62 26.45 9.39
N ALA A 178 -23.73 27.44 10.27
CA ALA A 178 -22.60 27.91 11.07
C ALA A 178 -22.11 26.81 12.01
N THR A 179 -23.02 26.15 12.72
CA THR A 179 -22.73 25.01 13.59
C THR A 179 -22.11 23.85 12.81
N ARG A 180 -22.64 23.54 11.61
CA ARG A 180 -22.07 22.53 10.71
C ARG A 180 -20.62 22.85 10.37
N LYS A 181 -20.33 24.10 10.00
CA LYS A 181 -18.99 24.56 9.65
C LYS A 181 -18.03 24.43 10.83
N GLU A 182 -18.42 24.94 12.00
CA GLU A 182 -17.58 24.89 13.20
C GLU A 182 -17.26 23.45 13.64
N LEU A 183 -18.24 22.55 13.64
CA LEU A 183 -18.02 21.13 13.96
C LEU A 183 -17.12 20.45 12.91
N THR A 184 -17.28 20.78 11.64
CA THR A 184 -16.43 20.27 10.54
C THR A 184 -14.98 20.71 10.74
N GLU A 185 -14.75 22.00 11.00
CA GLU A 185 -13.42 22.57 11.27
C GLU A 185 -12.78 21.95 12.52
N ALA A 186 -13.56 21.75 13.58
CA ALA A 186 -13.10 21.11 14.80
C ALA A 186 -12.70 19.64 14.57
N LEU A 187 -13.47 18.89 13.78
CA LEU A 187 -13.13 17.50 13.43
C LEU A 187 -11.88 17.42 12.54
N ILE A 188 -11.71 18.36 11.59
CA ILE A 188 -10.48 18.48 10.80
C ILE A 188 -9.28 18.72 11.72
N LYS A 189 -9.40 19.67 12.65
CA LYS A 189 -8.34 19.95 13.62
C LYS A 189 -8.05 18.74 14.51
N TRP A 190 -9.10 18.01 14.92
CA TRP A 190 -8.97 16.79 15.72
C TRP A 190 -8.18 15.70 15.00
N VAL A 191 -8.50 15.40 13.74
CA VAL A 191 -7.75 14.36 13.00
C VAL A 191 -6.31 14.76 12.72
N GLN A 192 -6.03 16.07 12.60
CA GLN A 192 -4.68 16.58 12.38
C GLN A 192 -3.84 16.59 13.66
N LEU A 193 -4.46 16.81 14.82
CA LEU A 193 -3.77 16.80 16.11
C LEU A 193 -3.50 15.37 16.58
N GLY A 194 -2.26 14.93 16.41
CA GLY A 194 -1.81 13.57 16.79
C GLY A 194 -2.43 12.46 15.94
N PHE A 195 -2.45 12.70 14.62
CA PHE A 195 -2.93 11.78 13.59
C PHE A 195 -2.50 10.32 13.81
N GLU A 196 -1.21 10.05 14.03
CA GLU A 196 -0.70 8.66 14.13
C GLU A 196 -1.27 7.92 15.36
N ASP A 197 -1.26 8.56 16.53
CA ASP A 197 -1.77 7.96 17.78
C ASP A 197 -3.29 7.74 17.70
N ARG A 198 -4.02 8.70 17.13
CA ARG A 198 -5.47 8.58 16.92
C ARG A 198 -5.79 7.54 15.86
N LEU A 199 -4.98 7.36 14.83
CA LEU A 199 -5.20 6.33 13.82
C LEU A 199 -5.13 4.91 14.41
N GLU A 200 -4.35 4.72 15.48
CA GLU A 200 -4.15 3.43 16.16
C GLU A 200 -5.13 3.17 17.31
N ASN A 201 -5.87 4.19 17.73
CA ASN A 201 -6.77 4.08 18.86
C ASN A 201 -8.05 3.32 18.49
N SER A 202 -8.19 2.09 18.99
CA SER A 202 -9.32 1.20 18.71
C SER A 202 -10.61 1.52 19.48
N SER A 203 -10.61 2.48 20.40
CA SER A 203 -11.81 2.86 21.17
C SER A 203 -12.81 3.73 20.38
N GLN A 204 -12.41 4.17 19.18
CA GLN A 204 -13.22 5.01 18.31
C GLN A 204 -14.39 4.23 17.70
N GLN A 205 -15.57 4.87 17.62
CA GLN A 205 -16.70 4.32 16.87
C GLN A 205 -16.49 4.48 15.36
N PHE A 206 -15.95 5.63 14.94
CA PHE A 206 -15.62 5.91 13.53
C PHE A 206 -14.13 6.10 13.38
N SER A 207 -13.52 5.41 12.41
CA SER A 207 -12.07 5.52 12.21
C SER A 207 -11.68 6.91 11.70
N VAL A 208 -10.42 7.31 11.96
CA VAL A 208 -9.85 8.55 11.40
C VAL A 208 -9.97 8.56 9.87
N GLU A 209 -9.68 7.44 9.20
CA GLU A 209 -9.78 7.35 7.74
C GLU A 209 -11.22 7.56 7.23
N GLN A 210 -12.22 6.97 7.91
CA GLN A 210 -13.63 7.16 7.56
C GLN A 210 -14.02 8.64 7.69
N MET A 211 -13.60 9.30 8.77
CA MET A 211 -13.86 10.73 8.94
C MET A 211 -13.20 11.56 7.86
N MET A 212 -11.93 11.30 7.55
CA MET A 212 -11.20 12.10 6.56
C MET A 212 -11.84 11.98 5.17
N ARG A 213 -12.33 10.78 4.80
CA ARG A 213 -13.09 10.59 3.55
C ARG A 213 -14.37 11.41 3.51
N TYR A 214 -15.10 11.47 4.63
CA TYR A 214 -16.31 12.29 4.75
C TYR A 214 -16.00 13.80 4.73
N LEU A 215 -14.95 14.23 5.44
CA LEU A 215 -14.55 15.64 5.54
C LEU A 215 -13.87 16.16 4.26
N GLY A 216 -13.34 15.26 3.44
CA GLY A 216 -12.76 15.58 2.14
C GLY A 216 -11.36 16.19 2.21
N PRO A 217 -10.94 16.91 1.15
CA PRO A 217 -9.53 17.29 0.94
C PRO A 217 -8.91 18.19 2.01
N SER A 218 -9.71 19.02 2.68
CA SER A 218 -9.23 19.90 3.76
C SER A 218 -8.65 19.12 4.95
N SER A 219 -9.15 17.91 5.19
CA SER A 219 -8.70 17.06 6.29
C SER A 219 -7.24 16.61 6.14
N VAL A 220 -6.76 16.40 4.92
CA VAL A 220 -5.42 15.86 4.64
C VAL A 220 -4.33 16.91 4.41
N ARG A 221 -4.66 18.21 4.40
CA ARG A 221 -3.71 19.30 4.06
C ARG A 221 -2.45 19.36 4.93
N VAL A 222 -2.56 18.96 6.20
CA VAL A 222 -1.45 18.97 7.17
C VAL A 222 -0.63 17.67 7.12
N LEU A 223 -1.16 16.57 6.58
CA LEU A 223 -0.45 15.29 6.58
C LEU A 223 0.95 15.33 5.93
N PRO A 224 1.23 16.12 4.87
CA PRO A 224 2.58 16.26 4.34
C PRO A 224 3.61 16.71 5.38
N SER A 225 3.25 17.58 6.34
CA SER A 225 4.20 18.04 7.37
C SER A 225 4.52 16.97 8.42
N LEU A 226 3.78 15.87 8.44
CA LEU A 226 4.04 14.72 9.31
C LEU A 226 5.08 13.77 8.71
N ILE A 227 5.42 13.91 7.42
CA ILE A 227 6.41 13.09 6.73
C ILE A 227 7.80 13.50 7.22
N THR A 228 8.26 12.79 8.26
CA THR A 228 9.53 13.05 8.95
C THR A 228 10.24 11.74 9.26
N GLU A 229 11.47 11.80 9.79
CA GLU A 229 12.21 10.62 10.25
C GLU A 229 11.48 9.85 11.35
N LYS A 230 10.63 10.52 12.14
CA LYS A 230 9.89 9.93 13.25
C LYS A 230 8.52 9.37 12.86
N ALA A 231 8.09 9.59 11.61
CA ALA A 231 6.80 9.14 11.14
C ALA A 231 6.73 7.60 11.11
N ASN A 232 5.73 7.02 11.78
CA ASN A 232 5.53 5.58 11.86
C ASN A 232 4.47 5.07 10.88
N ARG A 233 3.69 5.98 10.27
CA ARG A 233 2.55 5.64 9.39
C ARG A 233 2.63 6.31 8.03
N LEU A 234 3.83 6.31 7.43
CA LEU A 234 4.07 6.87 6.09
C LEU A 234 3.15 6.26 5.02
N ASP A 235 2.86 4.96 5.10
CA ASP A 235 1.98 4.26 4.16
C ASP A 235 0.55 4.82 4.15
N ARG A 236 0.06 5.21 5.33
CA ARG A 236 -1.27 5.79 5.56
C ARG A 236 -1.32 7.26 5.23
N ILE A 237 -0.31 8.02 5.63
CA ILE A 237 -0.15 9.42 5.23
C ILE A 237 -0.17 9.52 3.70
N ALA A 238 0.70 8.77 3.01
CA ALA A 238 0.76 8.73 1.56
C ALA A 238 -0.55 8.25 0.92
N GLY A 239 -1.22 7.27 1.54
CA GLY A 239 -2.50 6.75 1.07
C GLY A 239 -3.61 7.80 1.09
N LEU A 240 -3.81 8.45 2.24
CA LEU A 240 -4.85 9.45 2.41
C LEU A 240 -4.58 10.70 1.57
N VAL A 241 -3.32 11.15 1.45
CA VAL A 241 -2.97 12.27 0.57
C VAL A 241 -3.20 11.91 -0.90
N ASN A 242 -2.88 10.69 -1.33
CA ASN A 242 -3.15 10.27 -2.70
C ASN A 242 -4.65 10.16 -2.98
N GLU A 243 -5.43 9.64 -2.03
CA GLU A 243 -6.88 9.44 -2.17
C GLU A 243 -7.66 10.77 -2.14
N LEU A 244 -7.36 11.64 -1.17
CA LEU A 244 -8.19 12.81 -0.84
C LEU A 244 -7.51 14.16 -1.10
N GLY A 245 -6.19 14.20 -1.30
CA GLY A 245 -5.44 15.45 -1.37
C GLY A 245 -5.68 16.22 -2.67
N GLU A 246 -5.78 17.53 -2.57
CA GLU A 246 -5.72 18.44 -3.72
C GLU A 246 -4.31 18.40 -4.37
N PRO A 247 -4.16 18.84 -5.64
CA PRO A 247 -2.88 18.85 -6.34
C PRO A 247 -1.73 19.47 -5.53
N GLU A 248 -1.97 20.59 -4.84
CA GLU A 248 -0.97 21.25 -3.98
C GLU A 248 -0.57 20.38 -2.78
N THR A 249 -1.53 19.65 -2.18
CA THR A 249 -1.25 18.76 -1.04
C THR A 249 -0.44 17.55 -1.49
N LYS A 250 -0.76 16.97 -2.65
CA LYS A 250 0.02 15.88 -3.25
C LYS A 250 1.44 16.34 -3.59
N LEU A 251 1.60 17.55 -4.13
CA LEU A 251 2.90 18.13 -4.42
C LEU A 251 3.74 18.31 -3.14
N LYS A 252 3.15 18.86 -2.07
CA LYS A 252 3.82 18.99 -0.76
C LYS A 252 4.25 17.64 -0.19
N ALA A 253 3.40 16.61 -0.28
CA ALA A 253 3.77 15.26 0.15
C ALA A 253 4.91 14.68 -0.70
N SER A 254 4.87 14.88 -2.02
CA SER A 254 5.95 14.48 -2.93
C SER A 254 7.28 15.12 -2.52
N GLN A 255 7.29 16.43 -2.24
CA GLN A 255 8.48 17.15 -1.77
C GLN A 255 8.96 16.65 -0.41
N ALA A 256 8.06 16.48 0.57
CA ALA A 256 8.44 16.01 1.90
C ALA A 256 9.00 14.58 1.89
N LEU A 257 8.52 13.70 1.00
CA LEU A 257 9.09 12.37 0.79
C LEU A 257 10.51 12.45 0.22
N VAL A 258 10.77 13.36 -0.72
CA VAL A 258 12.11 13.60 -1.27
C VAL A 258 13.05 14.14 -0.21
N ASP A 259 12.59 15.11 0.59
CA ASP A 259 13.40 15.68 1.67
C ASP A 259 13.74 14.61 2.72
N LEU A 260 12.78 13.76 3.08
CA LEU A 260 13.03 12.60 3.94
C LEU A 260 14.05 11.65 3.32
N ALA A 261 13.91 11.30 2.02
CA ALA A 261 14.86 10.41 1.35
C ALA A 261 16.29 10.97 1.36
N LYS A 262 16.46 12.27 1.08
CA LYS A 262 17.75 12.97 1.14
C LYS A 262 18.36 12.95 2.54
N THR A 263 17.53 13.14 3.57
CA THR A 263 17.98 13.03 4.96
C THR A 263 18.47 11.62 5.29
N LEU A 264 17.73 10.58 4.91
CA LEU A 264 18.08 9.19 5.19
C LEU A 264 19.41 8.76 4.56
N VAL A 265 19.68 9.20 3.32
CA VAL A 265 20.94 8.87 2.63
C VAL A 265 22.09 9.80 2.98
N SER A 266 21.92 10.70 3.96
CA SER A 266 22.95 11.63 4.38
C SER A 266 24.00 10.97 5.29
N PRO A 267 25.25 11.46 5.27
CA PRO A 267 26.28 11.03 6.23
C PRO A 267 25.88 11.29 7.69
N THR A 268 25.16 12.38 7.94
CA THR A 268 24.66 12.76 9.27
C THR A 268 23.74 11.69 9.83
N TRP A 269 22.74 11.25 9.06
CA TRP A 269 21.83 10.19 9.46
C TRP A 269 22.57 8.89 9.79
N THR A 270 23.51 8.50 8.93
CA THR A 270 24.33 7.30 9.12
C THR A 270 25.11 7.36 10.43
N THR A 271 25.68 8.52 10.76
CA THR A 271 26.44 8.73 12.01
C THR A 271 25.53 8.64 13.24
N THR A 272 24.37 9.30 13.20
CA THR A 272 23.37 9.25 14.27
C THR A 272 22.86 7.82 14.51
N GLN A 273 22.50 7.09 13.45
CA GLN A 273 22.02 5.72 13.60
C GLN A 273 23.10 4.75 14.06
N THR A 274 24.35 4.97 13.65
CA THR A 274 25.48 4.17 14.15
C THR A 274 25.58 4.26 15.68
N GLN A 275 25.43 5.46 16.25
CA GLN A 275 25.43 5.65 17.70
C GLN A 275 24.23 4.94 18.37
N VAL A 276 23.03 5.07 17.79
CA VAL A 276 21.82 4.40 18.31
C VAL A 276 21.99 2.88 18.35
N VAL A 277 22.51 2.30 17.28
CA VAL A 277 22.74 0.84 17.19
C VAL A 277 23.85 0.41 18.15
N GLN A 278 24.92 1.20 18.33
CA GLN A 278 25.95 0.92 19.34
C GLN A 278 25.37 0.89 20.75
N ASP A 279 24.56 1.87 21.10
CA ASP A 279 23.96 1.96 22.44
C ASP A 279 22.93 0.84 22.67
N PHE A 280 22.17 0.46 21.63
CA PHE A 280 21.30 -0.70 21.67
C PHE A 280 22.07 -2.01 21.85
N ASN A 281 23.16 -2.22 21.10
CA ASN A 281 24.01 -3.41 21.20
C ASN A 281 24.63 -3.52 22.61
N LYS A 282 25.14 -2.42 23.16
CA LYS A 282 25.66 -2.37 24.54
C LYS A 282 24.60 -2.75 25.57
N LYS A 283 23.39 -2.19 25.46
CA LYS A 283 22.27 -2.50 26.37
C LYS A 283 21.85 -3.98 26.32
N ASN A 284 22.03 -4.63 25.18
CA ASN A 284 21.63 -6.02 24.96
C ASN A 284 22.81 -7.02 25.00
N ASN A 285 24.00 -6.60 25.47
CA ASN A 285 25.22 -7.42 25.52
C ASN A 285 25.62 -8.06 24.17
N VAL A 286 25.36 -7.36 23.06
CA VAL A 286 25.73 -7.79 21.70
C VAL A 286 27.09 -7.20 21.34
N ASN A 287 28.10 -8.06 21.16
CA ASN A 287 29.44 -7.66 20.71
C ASN A 287 29.53 -7.68 19.18
N ALA A 288 29.17 -6.57 18.53
CA ALA A 288 29.29 -6.40 17.09
C ALA A 288 30.63 -5.74 16.70
N ASN A 289 31.31 -6.26 15.69
CA ASN A 289 32.46 -5.60 15.07
C ASN A 289 32.03 -4.44 14.14
N ALA A 290 32.99 -3.66 13.64
CA ALA A 290 32.71 -2.49 12.80
C ALA A 290 31.91 -2.83 11.52
N SER A 291 32.22 -3.96 10.88
CA SER A 291 31.50 -4.40 9.67
C SER A 291 30.06 -4.82 9.99
N GLN A 292 29.85 -5.55 11.08
CA GLN A 292 28.51 -5.95 11.54
C GLN A 292 27.65 -4.75 11.92
N LEU A 293 28.25 -3.75 12.61
CA LEU A 293 27.56 -2.51 12.96
C LEU A 293 27.14 -1.74 11.70
N GLN A 294 28.03 -1.62 10.71
CA GLN A 294 27.71 -0.99 9.44
C GLN A 294 26.58 -1.72 8.72
N GLN A 295 26.59 -3.05 8.68
CA GLN A 295 25.51 -3.84 8.08
C GLN A 295 24.17 -3.67 8.80
N GLN A 296 24.16 -3.49 10.12
CA GLN A 296 22.93 -3.22 10.88
C GLN A 296 22.32 -1.86 10.49
N VAL A 297 23.12 -0.80 10.45
CA VAL A 297 22.67 0.54 10.03
C VAL A 297 22.20 0.52 8.58
N GLU A 298 22.92 -0.19 7.73
CA GLU A 298 22.60 -0.32 6.31
C GLU A 298 21.27 -1.04 6.08
N LYS A 299 20.98 -2.11 6.83
CA LYS A 299 19.67 -2.78 6.81
C LYS A 299 18.54 -1.85 7.28
N MET A 300 18.79 -1.00 8.28
CA MET A 300 17.80 0.00 8.71
C MET A 300 17.53 1.03 7.60
N LEU A 301 18.58 1.48 6.91
CA LEU A 301 18.45 2.38 5.77
C LEU A 301 17.69 1.71 4.63
N ASP A 302 18.04 0.49 4.25
CA ASP A 302 17.39 -0.26 3.17
C ASP A 302 15.90 -0.43 3.45
N ARG A 303 15.52 -0.87 4.66
CA ARG A 303 14.12 -1.00 5.06
C ARG A 303 13.39 0.34 4.95
N ARG A 304 13.90 1.38 5.60
CA ARG A 304 13.21 2.67 5.66
C ARG A 304 13.12 3.34 4.28
N LEU A 305 14.21 3.34 3.51
CA LEU A 305 14.26 4.00 2.21
C LEU A 305 13.43 3.24 1.18
N THR A 306 13.64 1.93 1.05
CA THR A 306 13.10 1.17 -0.09
C THR A 306 11.73 0.56 0.17
N GLU A 307 11.43 0.12 1.39
CA GLU A 307 10.14 -0.51 1.72
C GLU A 307 9.09 0.53 2.15
N GLU A 308 9.51 1.68 2.66
CA GLU A 308 8.58 2.71 3.15
C GLU A 308 8.59 3.96 2.27
N VAL A 309 9.73 4.63 2.10
CA VAL A 309 9.80 5.93 1.41
C VAL A 309 9.56 5.78 -0.10
N PHE A 310 10.21 4.84 -0.77
CA PHE A 310 9.99 4.61 -2.21
C PHE A 310 8.57 4.11 -2.51
N VAL A 311 8.00 3.27 -1.63
CA VAL A 311 6.60 2.84 -1.75
C VAL A 311 5.63 4.01 -1.57
N ALA A 312 5.91 4.91 -0.62
CA ALA A 312 5.14 6.14 -0.45
C ALA A 312 5.28 7.09 -1.66
N MET A 313 6.49 7.23 -2.22
CA MET A 313 6.73 8.00 -3.46
C MET A 313 5.96 7.41 -4.64
N LYS A 314 5.96 6.09 -4.83
CA LYS A 314 5.15 5.40 -5.84
C LYS A 314 3.66 5.69 -5.65
N LYS A 315 3.19 5.76 -4.40
CA LYS A 315 1.78 5.97 -4.07
C LYS A 315 1.32 7.42 -4.28
N VAL A 316 2.10 8.41 -3.86
CA VAL A 316 1.76 9.84 -4.04
C VAL A 316 2.07 10.32 -5.45
N GLY A 317 3.21 9.91 -6.00
CA GLY A 317 3.74 10.43 -7.26
C GLY A 317 4.17 11.89 -7.14
N GLY A 318 3.95 12.66 -8.21
CA GLY A 318 4.34 14.07 -8.31
C GLY A 318 5.77 14.26 -8.83
N ARG A 319 6.01 15.41 -9.45
CA ARG A 319 7.28 15.72 -10.12
C ARG A 319 8.50 15.59 -9.22
N PRO A 320 8.51 16.10 -7.96
CA PRO A 320 9.66 15.95 -7.07
C PRO A 320 10.09 14.50 -6.88
N ALA A 321 9.14 13.60 -6.58
CA ALA A 321 9.42 12.18 -6.39
C ALA A 321 9.93 11.51 -7.67
N ILE A 322 9.33 11.83 -8.83
CA ILE A 322 9.76 11.29 -10.13
C ILE A 322 11.20 11.71 -10.45
N ASP A 323 11.51 13.00 -10.32
CA ASP A 323 12.86 13.54 -10.54
C ASP A 323 13.88 12.87 -9.62
N PHE A 324 13.57 12.80 -8.33
CA PHE A 324 14.46 12.18 -7.35
C PHE A 324 14.72 10.70 -7.68
N LEU A 325 13.70 9.91 -7.98
CA LEU A 325 13.85 8.49 -8.28
C LEU A 325 14.64 8.24 -9.57
N LEU A 326 14.45 9.07 -10.60
CA LEU A 326 15.22 9.01 -11.84
C LEU A 326 16.70 9.33 -11.59
N ASP A 327 16.97 10.42 -10.87
CA ASP A 327 18.34 10.84 -10.56
C ASP A 327 19.04 9.82 -9.65
N PHE A 328 18.32 9.30 -8.66
CA PHE A 328 18.80 8.27 -7.75
C PHE A 328 19.13 6.95 -8.47
N ALA A 329 18.29 6.53 -9.42
CA ALA A 329 18.53 5.35 -10.23
C ALA A 329 19.73 5.50 -11.18
N ASN A 330 20.00 6.73 -11.64
CA ASN A 330 21.10 7.03 -12.54
C ASN A 330 22.45 7.25 -11.81
N ASP A 331 22.43 7.44 -10.49
CA ASP A 331 23.64 7.60 -9.69
C ASP A 331 24.35 6.25 -9.47
N GLY A 332 25.43 6.02 -10.22
CA GLY A 332 26.27 4.82 -10.13
C GLY A 332 26.95 4.62 -8.77
N LYS A 333 26.93 5.61 -7.87
CA LYS A 333 27.42 5.48 -6.49
C LYS A 333 26.42 4.78 -5.57
N GLN A 334 25.14 4.72 -5.96
CA GLN A 334 24.12 4.02 -5.19
C GLN A 334 24.20 2.51 -5.39
N LYS A 335 23.79 1.77 -4.36
CA LYS A 335 23.70 0.31 -4.44
C LYS A 335 22.75 -0.14 -5.55
N GLU A 336 23.14 -1.22 -6.21
CA GLU A 336 22.37 -1.85 -7.29
C GLU A 336 20.90 -2.05 -6.92
N ASP A 337 20.61 -2.70 -5.79
CA ASP A 337 19.23 -2.98 -5.37
C ASP A 337 18.42 -1.70 -5.10
N ARG A 338 19.04 -0.64 -4.55
CA ARG A 338 18.34 0.63 -4.32
C ARG A 338 18.03 1.33 -5.65
N ARG A 339 18.96 1.32 -6.61
CA ARG A 339 18.75 1.87 -7.95
C ARG A 339 17.62 1.12 -8.67
N LYS A 340 17.61 -0.21 -8.57
CA LYS A 340 16.54 -1.07 -9.12
C LYS A 340 15.19 -0.76 -8.49
N LEU A 341 15.12 -0.62 -7.17
CA LEU A 341 13.87 -0.31 -6.46
C LEU A 341 13.39 1.14 -6.71
N ALA A 342 14.30 2.08 -6.94
CA ALA A 342 13.96 3.44 -7.35
C ALA A 342 13.26 3.43 -8.72
N LEU A 343 13.79 2.68 -9.71
CA LEU A 343 13.11 2.48 -10.99
C LEU A 343 11.79 1.73 -10.84
N ALA A 344 11.69 0.76 -9.93
CA ALA A 344 10.44 0.06 -9.65
C ALA A 344 9.35 0.98 -9.06
N ALA A 345 9.75 1.99 -8.28
CA ALA A 345 8.86 2.99 -7.71
C ALA A 345 8.29 3.97 -8.75
N LEU A 346 8.91 4.09 -9.93
CA LEU A 346 8.44 4.90 -11.05
C LEU A 346 7.35 4.23 -11.90
N GLU A 347 7.02 2.95 -11.65
CA GLU A 347 6.02 2.21 -12.43
C GLU A 347 4.68 2.94 -12.52
N GLY A 348 4.24 3.22 -13.75
CA GLY A 348 2.98 3.91 -14.02
C GLY A 348 2.99 5.40 -13.65
N ARG A 349 4.16 5.96 -13.32
CA ARG A 349 4.33 7.37 -12.92
C ARG A 349 5.16 8.19 -13.92
N MET A 350 5.73 7.56 -14.93
CA MET A 350 6.50 8.24 -15.97
C MET A 350 5.64 9.26 -16.72
N ASP A 351 6.14 10.49 -16.89
CA ASP A 351 5.48 11.49 -17.74
C ASP A 351 5.83 11.21 -19.20
N LYS A 352 4.87 10.59 -19.90
CA LYS A 352 4.99 10.16 -21.30
C LYS A 352 5.11 11.33 -22.30
N THR A 353 4.91 12.56 -21.83
CA THR A 353 5.05 13.78 -22.63
C THR A 353 6.37 14.50 -22.36
N ASN A 354 7.11 14.12 -21.31
CA ASN A 354 8.36 14.73 -20.94
C ASN A 354 9.55 13.99 -21.57
N ALA A 355 10.14 14.59 -22.59
CA ALA A 355 11.34 14.05 -23.27
C ALA A 355 12.53 13.83 -22.31
N LYS A 356 12.68 14.65 -21.26
CA LYS A 356 13.78 14.48 -20.29
C LYS A 356 13.63 13.20 -19.48
N ASP A 357 12.41 12.77 -19.18
CA ASP A 357 12.18 11.53 -18.45
C ASP A 357 12.58 10.33 -19.31
N LEU A 358 12.20 10.36 -20.59
CA LEU A 358 12.62 9.37 -21.57
C LEU A 358 14.14 9.31 -21.68
N GLU A 359 14.81 10.46 -21.81
CA GLU A 359 16.27 10.55 -21.89
C GLU A 359 16.96 9.98 -20.64
N ARG A 360 16.47 10.29 -19.43
CA ARG A 360 17.04 9.78 -18.18
C ARG A 360 16.89 8.28 -18.05
N VAL A 361 15.71 7.72 -18.35
CA VAL A 361 15.53 6.26 -18.32
C VAL A 361 16.36 5.58 -19.41
N PHE A 362 16.43 6.17 -20.61
CA PHE A 362 17.25 5.64 -21.69
C PHE A 362 18.74 5.65 -21.33
N ALA A 363 19.22 6.67 -20.62
CA ALA A 363 20.59 6.73 -20.11
C ALA A 363 20.92 5.55 -19.19
N VAL A 364 20.00 5.17 -18.30
CA VAL A 364 20.15 3.98 -17.45
C VAL A 364 20.18 2.71 -18.30
N ALA A 365 19.26 2.57 -19.27
CA ALA A 365 19.18 1.36 -20.09
C ALA A 365 20.43 1.13 -20.96
N LYS A 366 20.99 2.20 -21.54
CA LYS A 366 22.17 2.12 -22.41
C LYS A 366 23.51 2.13 -21.67
N GLY A 367 23.54 2.41 -20.37
CA GLY A 367 24.76 2.56 -19.59
C GLY A 367 25.61 1.28 -19.58
N ASP A 368 26.88 1.40 -19.95
CA ASP A 368 27.84 0.27 -19.98
C ASP A 368 28.08 -0.31 -18.57
N ASP A 369 28.17 0.58 -17.58
CA ASP A 369 28.44 0.30 -16.17
C ASP A 369 27.17 -0.03 -15.37
N THR A 370 25.99 0.07 -15.99
CA THR A 370 24.74 -0.24 -15.30
C THR A 370 24.65 -1.75 -15.06
N PRO A 371 24.35 -2.21 -13.83
CA PRO A 371 24.12 -3.63 -13.57
C PRO A 371 22.89 -4.14 -14.31
N ASP A 372 22.87 -5.44 -14.65
CA ASP A 372 21.80 -6.04 -15.46
C ASP A 372 20.43 -5.88 -14.78
N ALA A 373 20.33 -6.08 -13.46
CA ALA A 373 19.06 -5.94 -12.74
C ALA A 373 18.50 -4.51 -12.74
N VAL A 374 19.37 -3.49 -12.78
CA VAL A 374 18.98 -2.07 -12.89
C VAL A 374 18.58 -1.76 -14.34
N ARG A 375 19.36 -2.25 -15.31
CA ARG A 375 19.09 -2.08 -16.74
C ARG A 375 17.74 -2.66 -17.14
N ASP A 376 17.42 -3.86 -16.65
CA ASP A 376 16.15 -4.52 -16.92
C ASP A 376 14.97 -3.69 -16.42
N GLN A 377 15.10 -3.06 -15.25
CA GLN A 377 14.08 -2.10 -14.79
C GLN A 377 14.05 -0.83 -15.63
N GLY A 378 15.20 -0.34 -16.11
CA GLY A 378 15.28 0.76 -17.07
C GLY A 378 14.48 0.46 -18.34
N PHE A 379 14.67 -0.72 -18.93
CA PHE A 379 13.90 -1.15 -20.11
C PHE A 379 12.40 -1.31 -19.82
N ARG A 380 12.02 -1.80 -18.63
CA ARG A 380 10.60 -1.84 -18.22
C ARG A 380 9.99 -0.44 -18.16
N ARG A 381 10.72 0.55 -17.64
CA ARG A 381 10.28 1.96 -17.62
C ARG A 381 10.24 2.58 -19.02
N LEU A 382 11.19 2.26 -19.91
CA LEU A 382 11.11 2.67 -21.32
C LEU A 382 9.84 2.14 -22.00
N GLY A 383 9.44 0.90 -21.70
CA GLY A 383 8.23 0.30 -22.25
C GLY A 383 6.92 1.02 -21.89
N GLU A 384 6.93 1.98 -20.96
CA GLU A 384 5.75 2.77 -20.60
C GLU A 384 5.48 3.94 -21.56
N PHE A 385 6.48 4.35 -22.33
CA PHE A 385 6.41 5.45 -23.31
C PHE A 385 5.80 4.99 -24.64
N PRO A 386 5.22 5.91 -25.44
CA PRO A 386 4.74 5.60 -26.79
C PRO A 386 5.83 5.01 -27.68
N LYS A 387 5.47 4.01 -28.49
CA LYS A 387 6.42 3.30 -29.37
C LYS A 387 7.13 4.26 -30.33
N GLU A 388 6.46 5.31 -30.77
CA GLU A 388 6.97 6.33 -31.68
C GLU A 388 8.16 7.09 -31.08
N GLN A 389 8.20 7.21 -29.75
CA GLN A 389 9.31 7.85 -29.04
C GLN A 389 10.45 6.87 -28.74
N ILE A 390 10.14 5.62 -28.37
CA ILE A 390 11.16 4.66 -27.94
C ILE A 390 11.82 3.91 -29.09
N VAL A 391 11.11 3.59 -30.18
CA VAL A 391 11.69 2.81 -31.29
C VAL A 391 12.90 3.50 -31.92
N PRO A 392 12.90 4.83 -32.18
CA PRO A 392 14.10 5.53 -32.66
C PRO A 392 15.31 5.38 -31.72
N LEU A 393 15.09 5.47 -30.40
CA LEU A 393 16.14 5.31 -29.39
C LEU A 393 16.64 3.87 -29.30
N LEU A 394 15.73 2.90 -29.27
CA LEU A 394 16.09 1.48 -29.23
C LEU A 394 16.87 1.08 -30.48
N ASN A 395 16.53 1.61 -31.67
CA ASN A 395 17.29 1.37 -32.89
C ASN A 395 18.76 1.80 -32.79
N THR A 396 19.09 2.80 -31.94
CA THR A 396 20.49 3.18 -31.68
C THR A 396 21.24 2.17 -30.81
N LEU A 397 20.57 1.13 -30.30
CA LEU A 397 21.15 0.05 -29.49
C LEU A 397 21.22 -1.30 -30.24
N PHE A 398 20.51 -1.47 -31.37
CA PHE A 398 20.53 -2.74 -32.13
C PHE A 398 20.65 -2.61 -33.66
N GLY A 399 21.02 -1.45 -34.19
CA GLY A 399 21.30 -1.32 -35.63
C GLY A 399 22.47 -2.20 -36.11
N ALA A 400 22.49 -2.58 -37.40
CA ALA A 400 23.52 -3.47 -37.98
C ALA A 400 24.97 -2.98 -37.85
N LYS A 401 25.17 -1.69 -37.55
CA LYS A 401 26.49 -1.06 -37.33
C LYS A 401 26.71 -0.64 -35.88
N VAL A 402 25.81 -1.03 -34.99
CA VAL A 402 25.87 -0.71 -33.56
C VAL A 402 26.25 -1.98 -32.82
N GLU A 403 27.41 -1.96 -32.18
CA GLU A 403 27.87 -3.02 -31.29
C GLU A 403 27.95 -2.45 -29.87
N PRO A 404 26.87 -2.53 -29.07
CA PRO A 404 26.96 -2.19 -27.66
C PRO A 404 28.02 -3.07 -27.00
N LYS A 405 28.77 -2.54 -26.05
CA LYS A 405 29.80 -3.32 -25.34
C LYS A 405 29.23 -4.59 -24.72
N LYS A 406 27.99 -4.52 -24.24
CA LYS A 406 27.21 -5.65 -23.71
C LYS A 406 26.15 -6.08 -24.72
N TRP A 407 26.30 -7.28 -25.27
CA TRP A 407 25.34 -7.87 -26.21
C TRP A 407 23.91 -7.94 -25.63
N LYS A 408 23.77 -8.14 -24.30
CA LYS A 408 22.48 -8.15 -23.58
C LYS A 408 21.68 -6.85 -23.78
N VAL A 409 22.35 -5.71 -23.94
CA VAL A 409 21.68 -4.41 -24.23
C VAL A 409 20.97 -4.48 -25.57
N ARG A 410 21.68 -5.00 -26.59
CA ARG A 410 21.11 -5.22 -27.92
C ARG A 410 19.95 -6.20 -27.84
N TRP A 411 20.14 -7.32 -27.13
CA TRP A 411 19.12 -8.35 -26.93
C TRP A 411 17.80 -7.76 -26.44
N VAL A 412 17.82 -7.07 -25.30
CA VAL A 412 16.60 -6.51 -24.72
C VAL A 412 16.02 -5.39 -25.61
N ALA A 413 16.86 -4.52 -26.17
CA ALA A 413 16.39 -3.42 -27.01
C ALA A 413 15.71 -3.92 -28.30
N ALA A 414 16.28 -4.90 -28.98
CA ALA A 414 15.69 -5.46 -30.18
C ALA A 414 14.44 -6.29 -29.84
N SER A 415 14.42 -7.05 -28.74
CA SER A 415 13.21 -7.75 -28.27
C SER A 415 12.06 -6.77 -27.99
N MET A 416 12.35 -5.56 -27.49
CA MET A 416 11.35 -4.51 -27.34
C MET A 416 10.86 -3.97 -28.68
N VAL A 417 11.74 -3.67 -29.64
CA VAL A 417 11.28 -3.23 -30.97
C VAL A 417 10.49 -4.31 -31.67
N LEU A 418 10.91 -5.57 -31.59
CA LEU A 418 10.25 -6.68 -32.25
C LEU A 418 8.78 -6.82 -31.81
N LYS A 419 8.49 -6.60 -30.52
CA LYS A 419 7.13 -6.58 -29.96
C LYS A 419 6.24 -5.44 -30.48
N THR A 420 6.82 -4.46 -31.18
CA THR A 420 6.07 -3.35 -31.81
C THR A 420 5.77 -3.58 -33.30
N LEU A 421 6.36 -4.61 -33.90
CA LEU A 421 6.25 -4.92 -35.32
C LEU A 421 5.14 -5.92 -35.61
N ASN A 422 4.68 -5.96 -36.86
CA ASN A 422 3.95 -7.09 -37.42
C ASN A 422 4.86 -7.94 -38.33
N ALA A 423 4.38 -9.11 -38.77
CA ALA A 423 5.16 -10.03 -39.59
C ALA A 423 5.76 -9.37 -40.85
N LYS A 424 5.03 -8.47 -41.52
CA LYS A 424 5.50 -7.82 -42.77
C LYS A 424 6.69 -6.89 -42.56
N GLN A 425 6.86 -6.38 -41.34
CA GLN A 425 7.93 -5.45 -40.99
C GLN A 425 9.22 -6.16 -40.58
N VAL A 426 9.15 -7.45 -40.21
CA VAL A 426 10.31 -8.20 -39.65
C VAL A 426 11.52 -8.16 -40.58
N GLY A 427 11.34 -8.31 -41.90
CA GLY A 427 12.46 -8.29 -42.84
C GLY A 427 13.21 -6.96 -42.85
N ALA A 428 12.51 -5.87 -43.19
CA ALA A 428 13.10 -4.56 -43.40
C ALA A 428 13.47 -3.86 -42.08
N ASP A 429 12.64 -3.99 -41.04
CA ASP A 429 12.77 -3.19 -39.82
C ASP A 429 13.54 -3.91 -38.70
N PHE A 430 13.72 -5.23 -38.80
CA PHE A 430 14.38 -6.04 -37.78
C PHE A 430 15.55 -6.90 -38.33
N MET A 431 15.30 -7.83 -39.26
CA MET A 431 16.33 -8.74 -39.77
C MET A 431 17.48 -7.99 -40.45
N ALA A 432 17.18 -6.91 -41.18
CA ALA A 432 18.19 -6.07 -41.81
C ALA A 432 19.14 -5.36 -40.80
N LYS A 433 18.78 -5.34 -39.51
CA LYS A 433 19.57 -4.73 -38.43
C LYS A 433 20.37 -5.74 -37.61
N MET A 434 20.17 -7.04 -37.86
CA MET A 434 20.87 -8.09 -37.12
C MET A 434 22.38 -8.08 -37.39
N PRO A 435 23.21 -8.55 -36.44
CA PRO A 435 24.64 -8.67 -36.65
C PRO A 435 25.02 -9.42 -37.91
N THR A 436 25.96 -8.85 -38.68
CA THR A 436 26.30 -9.34 -40.01
C THR A 436 27.54 -10.23 -40.06
N SER A 437 28.28 -10.34 -38.96
CA SER A 437 29.52 -11.13 -38.87
C SER A 437 29.64 -11.90 -37.56
N GLU A 438 30.46 -12.95 -37.57
CA GLU A 438 30.83 -13.76 -36.40
C GLU A 438 31.69 -13.01 -35.37
N LYS A 439 32.19 -11.83 -35.73
CA LYS A 439 32.98 -10.98 -34.83
C LYS A 439 32.10 -10.18 -33.86
N SER A 440 30.82 -10.03 -34.18
CA SER A 440 29.86 -9.30 -33.36
C SER A 440 29.43 -10.17 -32.18
N LYS A 441 29.71 -9.75 -30.95
CA LYS A 441 29.33 -10.48 -29.73
C LYS A 441 27.83 -10.74 -29.71
N MET A 442 27.39 -11.99 -29.60
CA MET A 442 25.99 -12.42 -29.55
C MET A 442 25.93 -13.73 -28.76
N GLY A 443 25.08 -13.80 -27.74
CA GLY A 443 24.83 -15.04 -26.99
C GLY A 443 23.75 -15.88 -27.64
N MET A 444 23.79 -17.21 -27.44
CA MET A 444 22.82 -18.15 -28.03
C MET A 444 21.37 -17.76 -27.75
N THR A 445 21.06 -17.26 -26.54
CA THR A 445 19.70 -16.87 -26.15
C THR A 445 19.10 -15.78 -27.05
N GLU A 446 19.92 -14.86 -27.57
CA GLU A 446 19.45 -13.72 -28.37
C GLU A 446 18.68 -14.16 -29.63
N PRO A 447 19.26 -14.93 -30.57
CA PRO A 447 18.52 -15.38 -31.75
C PRO A 447 17.40 -16.38 -31.44
N LEU A 448 17.51 -17.17 -30.37
CA LEU A 448 16.43 -18.06 -29.95
C LEU A 448 15.19 -17.27 -29.53
N ASP A 449 15.35 -16.29 -28.64
CA ASP A 449 14.26 -15.44 -28.14
C ASP A 449 13.61 -14.61 -29.27
N TYR A 450 14.42 -14.05 -30.17
CA TYR A 450 13.89 -13.34 -31.33
C TYR A 450 13.09 -14.26 -32.25
N GLY A 451 13.60 -15.45 -32.56
CA GLY A 451 12.92 -16.42 -33.41
C GLY A 451 11.56 -16.82 -32.84
N GLN A 452 11.51 -17.14 -31.54
CA GLN A 452 10.27 -17.46 -30.83
C GLN A 452 9.29 -16.28 -30.77
N THR A 453 9.80 -15.05 -30.67
CA THR A 453 8.97 -13.85 -30.66
C THR A 453 8.35 -13.60 -32.05
N ILE A 454 9.11 -13.77 -33.14
CA ILE A 454 8.63 -13.59 -34.51
C ILE A 454 7.46 -14.53 -34.83
N LEU A 455 7.51 -15.78 -34.36
CA LEU A 455 6.43 -16.76 -34.56
C LEU A 455 5.10 -16.35 -33.92
N LYS A 456 5.13 -15.42 -32.95
CA LYS A 456 3.96 -14.96 -32.19
C LYS A 456 3.46 -13.59 -32.66
N LEU A 457 4.08 -12.97 -33.66
CA LEU A 457 3.65 -11.68 -34.21
C LEU A 457 2.36 -11.83 -35.02
N ASP A 458 1.59 -10.74 -35.07
CA ASP A 458 0.41 -10.66 -35.94
C ASP A 458 0.81 -10.84 -37.42
N GLY A 459 0.18 -11.79 -38.09
CA GLY A 459 0.44 -12.20 -39.47
C GLY A 459 1.11 -13.57 -39.57
N ASP A 460 1.61 -13.92 -40.76
CA ASP A 460 2.29 -15.19 -41.00
C ASP A 460 3.79 -15.08 -40.67
N GLY A 461 4.11 -15.01 -39.37
CA GLY A 461 5.50 -14.98 -38.90
C GLY A 461 6.31 -16.21 -39.32
N LYS A 462 5.66 -17.37 -39.50
CA LYS A 462 6.31 -18.60 -39.97
C LYS A 462 6.75 -18.49 -41.43
N ALA A 463 5.94 -17.88 -42.30
CA ALA A 463 6.33 -17.63 -43.68
C ALA A 463 7.54 -16.69 -43.76
N VAL A 464 7.49 -15.56 -43.03
CA VAL A 464 8.55 -14.55 -43.08
C VAL A 464 9.88 -15.09 -42.56
N ILE A 465 9.89 -15.81 -41.43
CA ILE A 465 11.14 -16.30 -40.86
C ILE A 465 11.82 -17.36 -41.71
N ARG A 466 11.04 -18.14 -42.48
CA ARG A 466 11.57 -19.18 -43.39
C ARG A 466 12.40 -18.61 -44.53
N GLU A 467 12.14 -17.37 -44.97
CA GLU A 467 12.92 -16.70 -46.01
C GLU A 467 14.39 -16.50 -45.58
N PHE A 468 14.65 -16.45 -44.27
CA PHE A 468 15.97 -16.19 -43.70
C PHE A 468 16.78 -17.45 -43.36
N LEU A 469 16.21 -18.66 -43.50
CA LEU A 469 16.93 -19.91 -43.24
C LEU A 469 18.18 -20.06 -44.12
N GLY A 470 18.08 -19.66 -45.39
CA GLY A 470 19.19 -19.68 -46.34
C GLY A 470 20.04 -18.40 -46.35
N SER A 471 19.84 -17.48 -45.40
CA SER A 471 20.53 -16.18 -45.41
C SER A 471 22.05 -16.35 -45.35
N LYS A 472 22.78 -15.58 -46.16
CA LYS A 472 24.25 -15.48 -46.08
C LYS A 472 24.72 -14.64 -44.90
N VAL A 473 23.81 -13.87 -44.28
CA VAL A 473 24.09 -13.03 -43.12
C VAL A 473 23.82 -13.86 -41.86
N ILE A 474 24.82 -13.95 -40.98
CA ILE A 474 24.79 -14.86 -39.82
C ILE A 474 23.64 -14.55 -38.86
N GLY A 475 23.40 -13.29 -38.50
CA GLY A 475 22.35 -12.90 -37.57
C GLY A 475 20.95 -13.36 -37.99
N PRO A 476 20.45 -12.97 -39.18
CA PRO A 476 19.15 -13.44 -39.68
C PRO A 476 19.05 -14.96 -39.81
N LYS A 477 20.14 -15.64 -40.22
CA LYS A 477 20.18 -17.11 -40.28
C LYS A 477 19.98 -17.72 -38.89
N LEU A 478 20.68 -17.23 -37.88
CA LEU A 478 20.59 -17.72 -36.51
C LEU A 478 19.20 -17.48 -35.91
N VAL A 479 18.59 -16.31 -36.14
CA VAL A 479 17.21 -16.03 -35.71
C VAL A 479 16.23 -16.99 -36.38
N ALA A 480 16.41 -17.24 -37.69
CA ALA A 480 15.55 -18.15 -38.42
C ALA A 480 15.62 -19.58 -37.88
N LEU A 481 16.83 -20.09 -37.66
CA LEU A 481 17.04 -21.40 -37.04
C LEU A 481 16.53 -21.44 -35.60
N GLY A 482 16.73 -20.37 -34.83
CA GLY A 482 16.28 -20.26 -33.45
C GLY A 482 14.76 -20.34 -33.27
N SER A 483 13.98 -20.00 -34.30
CA SER A 483 12.52 -20.21 -34.30
C SER A 483 12.09 -21.68 -34.21
N PHE A 484 12.99 -22.62 -34.50
CA PHE A 484 12.74 -24.06 -34.37
C PHE A 484 13.13 -24.64 -33.01
N TYR A 485 13.81 -23.87 -32.15
CA TYR A 485 14.14 -24.33 -30.79
C TYR A 485 12.86 -24.57 -29.98
N GLU A 486 12.75 -25.73 -29.33
CA GLU A 486 11.50 -26.22 -28.70
C GLU A 486 10.31 -26.28 -29.67
N GLY A 487 10.60 -26.39 -30.97
CA GLY A 487 9.62 -26.49 -32.05
C GLY A 487 9.06 -27.90 -32.23
N LYS A 488 8.20 -28.08 -33.24
CA LYS A 488 7.51 -29.36 -33.49
C LYS A 488 8.42 -30.36 -34.18
N LYS A 489 8.44 -31.62 -33.71
CA LYS A 489 9.15 -32.74 -34.38
C LYS A 489 8.87 -32.86 -35.89
N ALA A 490 7.66 -32.55 -36.34
CA ALA A 490 7.28 -32.58 -37.75
C ALA A 490 8.04 -31.59 -38.63
N ASP A 491 8.61 -30.53 -38.04
CA ASP A 491 9.37 -29.50 -38.76
C ASP A 491 10.87 -29.86 -38.88
N VAL A 492 11.37 -30.93 -38.23
CA VAL A 492 12.79 -31.38 -38.30
C VAL A 492 13.33 -31.51 -39.73
N PRO A 493 12.59 -32.11 -40.71
CA PRO A 493 13.08 -32.21 -42.08
C PRO A 493 13.41 -30.86 -42.73
N THR A 494 12.81 -29.77 -42.26
CA THR A 494 13.01 -28.41 -42.80
C THR A 494 14.39 -27.85 -42.45
N ILE A 495 14.96 -28.24 -41.32
CA ILE A 495 16.24 -27.71 -40.82
C ILE A 495 17.40 -28.71 -40.89
N LYS A 496 17.12 -29.98 -41.24
CA LYS A 496 18.11 -31.06 -41.25
C LYS A 496 19.29 -30.80 -42.19
N SER A 497 19.07 -30.12 -43.31
CA SER A 497 20.15 -29.76 -44.24
C SER A 497 21.22 -28.83 -43.64
N PHE A 498 20.91 -28.15 -42.53
CA PHE A 498 21.83 -27.22 -41.88
C PHE A 498 22.76 -27.87 -40.85
N GLU A 499 22.62 -29.16 -40.53
CA GLU A 499 23.51 -29.88 -39.59
C GLU A 499 25.00 -29.85 -40.01
N ASN A 500 25.27 -29.67 -41.30
CA ASN A 500 26.61 -29.59 -41.87
C ASN A 500 27.04 -28.15 -42.21
N ASP A 501 26.31 -27.13 -41.75
CA ASP A 501 26.66 -25.73 -41.99
C ASP A 501 27.92 -25.34 -41.20
N THR A 502 29.02 -25.11 -41.92
CA THR A 502 30.34 -24.79 -41.35
C THR A 502 30.51 -23.32 -41.00
N THR A 503 29.48 -22.49 -41.19
CA THR A 503 29.53 -21.07 -40.82
C THR A 503 29.83 -20.95 -39.32
N LYS A 504 30.83 -20.15 -38.96
CA LYS A 504 31.24 -19.96 -37.56
C LYS A 504 30.16 -19.21 -36.77
N LEU A 505 29.96 -19.62 -35.53
CA LEU A 505 29.12 -18.90 -34.57
C LEU A 505 29.83 -17.63 -34.06
N PRO A 506 29.07 -16.62 -33.61
CA PRO A 506 29.60 -15.46 -32.92
C PRO A 506 30.54 -15.83 -31.75
N GLN A 507 31.66 -15.14 -31.64
CA GLN A 507 32.66 -15.38 -30.60
C GLN A 507 32.51 -14.39 -29.44
N CYS A 508 32.74 -14.88 -28.23
CA CYS A 508 32.70 -14.10 -27.00
C CYS A 508 33.85 -14.49 -26.08
N GLU A 509 34.37 -13.51 -25.34
CA GLU A 509 35.29 -13.80 -24.25
C GLU A 509 34.50 -14.35 -23.06
N PRO A 510 35.12 -15.16 -22.16
CA PRO A 510 34.42 -15.71 -20.98
C PRO A 510 33.76 -14.65 -20.10
N SER A 511 34.30 -13.42 -20.06
CA SER A 511 33.73 -12.29 -19.32
C SER A 511 32.48 -11.66 -19.96
N ASP A 512 32.16 -12.01 -21.20
CA ASP A 512 31.02 -11.45 -21.93
C ASP A 512 29.71 -12.22 -21.69
N GLU A 513 29.77 -13.39 -21.06
CA GLU A 513 28.62 -14.24 -20.74
C GLU A 513 27.72 -14.55 -21.96
N CYS A 514 28.30 -14.70 -23.16
CA CYS A 514 27.59 -15.07 -24.40
C CYS A 514 28.03 -16.42 -24.96
N ASP A 515 28.23 -17.39 -24.08
CA ASP A 515 28.64 -18.74 -24.47
C ASP A 515 27.60 -19.42 -25.37
N TRP A 516 28.10 -20.12 -26.39
CA TRP A 516 27.31 -21.01 -27.23
C TRP A 516 27.49 -22.44 -26.73
N LYS A 517 26.61 -22.87 -25.82
CA LYS A 517 26.70 -24.18 -25.17
C LYS A 517 25.33 -24.85 -25.13
N CYS A 518 25.33 -26.17 -25.31
CA CYS A 518 24.14 -27.00 -25.11
C CYS A 518 24.47 -28.27 -24.34
N ASP A 519 23.51 -28.70 -23.53
CA ASP A 519 23.59 -29.95 -22.79
C ASP A 519 23.39 -31.12 -23.74
N VAL A 520 24.43 -31.92 -23.91
CA VAL A 520 24.41 -33.15 -24.72
C VAL A 520 24.59 -34.38 -23.83
N PRO A 521 24.05 -35.55 -24.19
CA PRO A 521 24.28 -36.78 -23.44
C PRO A 521 25.77 -37.09 -23.32
N LYS A 522 26.24 -37.41 -22.12
CA LYS A 522 27.64 -37.80 -21.87
C LYS A 522 27.97 -39.06 -22.65
N ALA A 523 29.16 -39.09 -23.25
CA ALA A 523 29.67 -40.30 -23.92
C ALA A 523 29.76 -41.51 -22.97
N SER A 524 30.02 -41.27 -21.68
CA SER A 524 30.13 -42.30 -20.64
C SER A 524 28.78 -42.76 -20.07
N ASN A 525 27.76 -41.91 -20.07
CA ASN A 525 26.43 -42.22 -19.55
C ASN A 525 25.35 -41.40 -20.29
N PRO A 526 24.61 -42.00 -21.24
CA PRO A 526 23.56 -41.30 -22.00
C PRO A 526 22.39 -40.76 -21.17
N LYS A 527 22.30 -41.08 -19.87
CA LYS A 527 21.30 -40.55 -18.94
C LYS A 527 21.73 -39.26 -18.24
N GLU A 528 22.99 -38.88 -18.35
CA GLU A 528 23.55 -37.64 -17.81
C GLU A 528 23.94 -36.71 -18.96
N ASN A 529 23.79 -35.41 -18.76
CA ASN A 529 24.21 -34.43 -19.75
C ASN A 529 25.51 -33.73 -19.35
N GLU A 530 26.26 -33.25 -20.34
CA GLU A 530 27.39 -32.35 -20.19
C GLU A 530 27.28 -31.15 -21.14
N PRO A 531 27.79 -29.96 -20.73
CA PRO A 531 27.78 -28.79 -21.59
C PRO A 531 28.80 -28.95 -22.72
N LYS A 532 28.32 -28.94 -23.96
CA LYS A 532 29.15 -28.91 -25.16
C LYS A 532 29.20 -27.49 -25.73
N GLU A 533 30.41 -26.97 -25.88
CA GLU A 533 30.65 -25.73 -26.60
C GLU A 533 30.47 -25.92 -28.11
N LEU A 534 29.82 -24.95 -28.76
CA LEU A 534 29.45 -24.95 -30.16
C LEU A 534 30.29 -23.91 -30.92
N LYS A 535 30.78 -24.28 -32.09
CA LYS A 535 31.65 -23.46 -32.94
C LYS A 535 31.01 -23.08 -34.26
N THR A 536 30.02 -23.84 -34.73
CA THR A 536 29.39 -23.64 -36.05
C THR A 536 27.87 -23.70 -35.99
N VAL A 537 27.22 -23.12 -37.00
CA VAL A 537 25.76 -23.18 -37.17
C VAL A 537 25.27 -24.63 -37.23
N GLY A 538 26.01 -25.52 -37.89
CA GLY A 538 25.66 -26.94 -37.96
C GLY A 538 25.69 -27.63 -36.59
N GLU A 539 26.65 -27.27 -35.73
CA GLU A 539 26.69 -27.76 -34.36
C GLU A 539 25.50 -27.26 -33.53
N LEU A 540 25.09 -26.00 -33.69
CA LEU A 540 23.86 -25.47 -33.05
C LEU A 540 22.62 -26.28 -33.46
N VAL A 541 22.46 -26.54 -34.77
CA VAL A 541 21.31 -27.30 -35.27
C VAL A 541 21.32 -28.73 -34.74
N LYS A 542 22.47 -29.40 -34.83
CA LYS A 542 22.65 -30.81 -34.47
C LYS A 542 22.54 -31.08 -32.97
N PHE A 543 23.12 -30.22 -32.14
CA PHE A 543 23.26 -30.48 -30.71
C PHE A 543 22.25 -29.73 -29.85
N CYS A 544 21.58 -28.69 -30.38
CA CYS A 544 20.62 -27.91 -29.61
C CYS A 544 19.21 -27.96 -30.20
N ILE A 545 19.06 -27.51 -31.45
CA ILE A 545 17.74 -27.26 -32.03
C ILE A 545 17.00 -28.57 -32.29
N ILE A 546 17.58 -29.50 -33.08
CA ILE A 546 16.92 -30.78 -33.37
C ILE A 546 16.61 -31.56 -32.08
N PRO A 547 17.56 -31.74 -31.13
CA PRO A 547 17.25 -32.41 -29.87
C PRO A 547 16.14 -31.73 -29.05
N SER A 548 16.03 -30.39 -29.09
CA SER A 548 14.95 -29.68 -28.39
C SER A 548 13.56 -29.92 -28.99
N MET A 549 13.48 -30.29 -30.27
CA MET A 549 12.22 -30.59 -30.98
C MET A 549 11.76 -32.04 -30.81
N GLU A 550 12.64 -32.91 -30.31
CA GLU A 550 12.38 -34.33 -30.10
C GLU A 550 11.99 -34.67 -28.65
N LYS A 551 12.16 -33.71 -27.74
CA LYS A 551 11.60 -33.72 -26.38
C LYS A 551 10.09 -33.44 -26.46
#